data_AF-A0A1C6H8I6-F1
#
_entry.id   AF-A0A1C6H8I6-F1
#
_cell.length_a   1.000
_cell.length_b   1.000
_cell.length_c   1.000
_cell.angle_alpha   90.00
_cell.angle_beta   90.00
_cell.angle_gamma   90.00
#
_symmetry.space_group_name_H-M   'P 1'
#
loop_
_entity.id
_entity.type
_entity.pdbx_description
1 polymer ?
#
loop_
_entity_poly.entity_id
_entity_poly.type
_entity_poly.pdbx_seq_one_letter_code
_entity_poly.pdbx_strand_id
1 'polypeptide(L)'
;MKLNLETLISQLREVDENEPRFDEEVNPYLLNTVVPMVLHETLTLDQIDLDQFDEEDPLTVLRYFEWKNDLSRDMYRLNSRLCQIPPACTKARAFL
;
A
#
# COMPACT_ATOMS: atom_id res chain seq x y z
N MET A 1 -14.65 -4.18 24.37
CA MET A 1 -15.22 -3.56 23.16
C MET A 1 -15.61 -4.70 22.21
N LYS A 2 -16.91 -4.87 21.86
CA LYS A 2 -17.37 -5.90 20.92
C LYS A 2 -17.22 -5.35 19.51
N LEU A 3 -16.42 -5.99 18.66
CA LEU A 3 -16.32 -5.63 17.24
C LEU A 3 -17.62 -6.08 16.55
N ASN A 4 -18.43 -5.14 16.06
CA ASN A 4 -19.64 -5.45 15.32
C ASN A 4 -19.25 -5.79 13.87
N LEU A 5 -19.52 -7.04 13.47
CA LEU A 5 -19.25 -7.54 12.12
C LEU A 5 -20.01 -6.77 11.04
N GLU A 6 -21.22 -6.28 11.31
CA GLU A 6 -21.98 -5.45 10.36
C GLU A 6 -21.29 -4.10 10.15
N THR A 7 -20.73 -3.52 11.21
CA THR A 7 -19.95 -2.29 11.13
C THR A 7 -18.64 -2.52 10.37
N LEU A 8 -17.97 -3.65 10.59
CA LEU A 8 -16.76 -4.01 9.85
C LEU A 8 -17.06 -4.22 8.36
N ILE A 9 -18.15 -4.92 8.01
CA ILE A 9 -18.56 -5.16 6.63
C ILE A 9 -18.96 -3.85 5.93
N SER A 10 -19.67 -2.95 6.62
CA SER A 10 -20.01 -1.62 6.10
C SER A 10 -18.75 -0.79 5.84
N GLN A 11 -17.80 -0.78 6.78
CA GLN A 11 -16.53 -0.08 6.63
C GLN A 11 -15.69 -0.66 5.49
N LEU A 12 -15.66 -1.98 5.33
CA LEU A 12 -14.94 -2.62 4.22
C LEU A 12 -15.57 -2.33 2.85
N ARG A 13 -16.90 -2.15 2.77
CA ARG A 13 -17.57 -1.72 1.54
C ARG A 13 -17.30 -0.26 1.19
N GLU A 14 -17.25 0.63 2.19
CA GLU A 14 -16.88 2.05 1.98
C GLU A 14 -15.41 2.21 1.54
N VAL A 15 -14.54 1.28 1.93
CA VAL A 15 -13.13 1.25 1.53
C VAL A 15 -12.95 0.93 0.04
N ASP A 16 -13.86 0.16 -0.56
CA ASP A 16 -13.81 -0.17 -2.00
C ASP A 16 -14.08 1.08 -2.88
N GLU A 17 -14.90 2.02 -2.37
CA GLU A 17 -15.19 3.29 -3.04
C GLU A 17 -14.10 4.35 -2.82
N ASN A 18 -13.32 4.23 -1.74
CA ASN A 18 -12.26 5.17 -1.34
C ASN A 18 -10.91 4.47 -1.21
N GLU A 19 -10.59 3.58 -2.15
CA GLU A 19 -9.27 2.96 -2.16
C GLU A 19 -8.21 4.08 -2.21
N PRO A 20 -7.26 4.11 -1.24
CA PRO A 20 -6.24 5.14 -1.23
C PRO A 20 -5.47 5.06 -2.54
N ARG A 21 -5.46 6.18 -3.27
CA ARG A 21 -4.71 6.34 -4.51
C ARG A 21 -3.61 7.37 -4.32
N PHE A 22 -2.55 7.19 -5.08
CA PHE A 22 -1.55 8.22 -5.22
C PHE A 22 -2.04 9.21 -6.29
N ASP A 23 -2.08 10.48 -5.95
CA ASP A 23 -2.77 11.51 -6.76
C ASP A 23 -1.94 12.01 -7.95
N GLU A 24 -0.67 11.62 -8.05
CA GLU A 24 0.25 12.07 -9.09
C GLU A 24 0.59 10.93 -10.05
N GLU A 25 0.84 11.28 -11.30
CA GLU A 25 1.25 10.31 -12.32
C GLU A 25 2.72 9.93 -12.10
N VAL A 26 2.97 8.64 -11.89
CA VAL A 26 4.33 8.12 -11.68
C VAL A 26 4.90 7.69 -13.01
N ASN A 27 6.06 8.23 -13.38
CA ASN A 27 6.74 7.87 -14.61
C ASN A 27 7.04 6.34 -14.66
N PRO A 28 6.50 5.61 -15.65
CA PRO A 28 6.61 4.15 -15.70
C PRO A 28 8.03 3.67 -16.01
N TYR A 29 8.85 4.47 -16.71
CA TYR A 29 10.24 4.13 -16.99
C TYR A 29 11.06 4.16 -15.70
N LEU A 30 10.93 5.23 -14.91
CA LEU A 30 11.60 5.32 -13.61
C LEU A 30 11.16 4.20 -12.66
N LEU A 31 9.84 3.96 -12.54
CA LEU A 31 9.30 2.98 -11.60
C LEU A 31 9.66 1.54 -11.95
N ASN A 32 9.59 1.15 -13.23
CA ASN A 32 9.73 -0.25 -13.65
C ASN A 32 11.13 -0.61 -14.15
N THR A 33 11.96 0.38 -14.52
CA THR A 33 13.29 0.14 -15.07
C THR A 33 14.37 0.67 -14.14
N VAL A 34 14.37 1.97 -13.87
CA VAL A 34 15.45 2.62 -13.12
C VAL A 34 15.47 2.20 -11.66
N VAL A 35 14.34 2.26 -10.96
CA VAL A 35 14.24 1.92 -9.53
C VAL A 35 14.72 0.48 -9.25
N PRO A 36 14.26 -0.57 -9.96
CA PRO A 36 14.79 -1.91 -9.77
C PRO A 36 16.30 -2.00 -9.95
N MET A 37 16.85 -1.35 -10.98
CA MET A 37 18.30 -1.38 -11.24
C MET A 37 19.10 -0.69 -10.13
N VAL A 38 18.60 0.43 -9.59
CA VAL A 38 19.17 1.12 -8.43
C VAL A 38 19.18 0.21 -7.19
N LEU A 39 18.05 -0.43 -6.89
CA LEU A 39 17.93 -1.32 -5.71
C LEU A 39 18.87 -2.53 -5.78
N HIS A 40 19.25 -2.95 -6.99
CA HIS A 40 20.21 -4.02 -7.21
C HIS A 40 21.66 -3.56 -7.38
N GLU A 41 21.95 -2.25 -7.21
CA GLU A 41 23.29 -1.66 -7.38
C GLU A 41 23.94 -1.95 -8.75
N THR A 42 23.11 -2.18 -9.77
CA THR A 42 23.55 -2.59 -11.12
C THR A 42 23.66 -1.43 -12.11
N LEU A 43 23.26 -0.23 -11.69
CA LEU A 43 23.01 0.89 -12.59
C LEU A 43 24.22 1.82 -12.70
N THR A 44 24.62 2.11 -13.93
CA THR A 44 25.50 3.24 -14.27
C THR A 44 24.72 4.30 -15.04
N LEU A 45 25.15 5.57 -14.96
CA LEU A 45 24.40 6.71 -15.54
C LEU A 45 24.22 6.60 -17.06
N ASP A 46 25.13 5.94 -17.75
CA ASP A 46 25.09 5.71 -19.21
C ASP A 46 24.02 4.69 -19.64
N GLN A 47 23.44 3.95 -18.69
CA GLN A 47 22.37 2.98 -18.95
C GLN A 47 20.97 3.59 -18.78
N ILE A 48 20.90 4.85 -18.35
CA ILE A 48 19.64 5.57 -18.13
C ILE A 48 19.35 6.41 -19.38
N ASP A 49 18.19 6.19 -19.98
CA ASP A 49 17.66 7.06 -21.01
C ASP A 49 17.03 8.29 -20.35
N LEU A 50 17.79 9.38 -20.29
CA LEU A 50 17.37 10.65 -19.67
C LEU A 50 16.25 11.35 -20.46
N ASP A 51 15.97 10.94 -21.71
CA ASP A 51 14.88 11.52 -22.50
C ASP A 51 13.50 10.91 -22.13
N GLN A 52 13.48 9.89 -21.26
CA GLN A 52 12.24 9.21 -20.82
C GLN A 52 11.55 9.88 -19.63
N PHE A 53 12.18 10.87 -18.98
CA PHE A 53 11.64 11.49 -17.77
C PHE A 53 12.15 12.93 -17.59
N ASP A 54 11.35 13.76 -16.95
CA ASP A 54 11.67 15.16 -16.66
C ASP A 54 12.26 15.33 -15.24
N GLU A 55 12.71 16.55 -14.91
CA GLU A 55 13.32 16.88 -13.61
C GLU A 55 12.40 16.56 -12.41
N GLU A 56 11.08 16.64 -12.58
CA GLU A 56 10.09 16.39 -11.53
C GLU A 56 9.80 14.90 -11.31
N ASP A 57 9.99 14.06 -12.34
CA ASP A 57 9.59 12.65 -12.29
C ASP A 57 10.30 11.84 -11.19
N PRO A 58 11.63 12.00 -10.95
CA PRO A 58 12.29 11.37 -9.82
C PRO A 58 11.70 11.75 -8.46
N LEU A 59 11.29 13.01 -8.29
CA LEU A 59 10.67 13.48 -7.05
C LEU A 59 9.28 12.84 -6.87
N THR A 60 8.51 12.72 -7.95
CA THR A 60 7.20 12.04 -7.93
C THR A 60 7.32 10.57 -7.55
N VAL A 61 8.36 9.87 -8.05
CA VAL A 61 8.65 8.48 -7.66
C VAL A 61 9.01 8.38 -6.17
N LEU A 62 9.78 9.32 -5.63
CA LEU A 62 10.08 9.34 -4.20
C LEU A 62 8.82 9.54 -3.35
N ARG A 63 7.98 10.52 -3.70
CA ARG A 63 6.68 10.75 -3.04
C ARG A 63 5.78 9.52 -3.10
N TYR A 64 5.77 8.81 -4.23
CA TYR A 64 5.03 7.57 -4.38
C TYR A 64 5.48 6.49 -3.38
N PHE A 65 6.80 6.31 -3.19
CA PHE A 65 7.31 5.34 -2.22
C PHE A 65 7.03 5.75 -0.77
N GLU A 66 7.09 7.04 -0.45
CA GLU A 66 6.69 7.56 0.87
C GLU A 66 5.21 7.27 1.16
N TRP A 67 4.32 7.63 0.22
CA TRP A 67 2.90 7.35 0.31
C TRP A 67 2.62 5.85 0.51
N LYS A 68 3.28 4.98 -0.27
CA LYS A 68 3.13 3.52 -0.17
C LYS A 68 3.62 2.98 1.17
N ASN A 69 4.69 3.54 1.72
CA ASN A 69 5.22 3.17 3.03
C ASN A 69 4.26 3.56 4.16
N ASP A 70 3.65 4.74 4.08
CA ASP A 70 2.67 5.18 5.05
C ASP A 70 1.39 4.33 5.00
N LEU A 71 0.90 4.03 3.79
CA LEU A 71 -0.23 3.12 3.60
C LEU A 71 0.06 1.73 4.19
N SER A 72 1.25 1.18 3.93
CA SER A 72 1.68 -0.11 4.48
C SER A 72 1.75 -0.09 6.01
N ARG A 73 2.22 1.02 6.59
CA ARG A 73 2.30 1.21 8.05
C ARG A 73 0.93 1.26 8.69
N ASP A 74 0.00 1.98 8.10
CA ASP A 74 -1.37 2.06 8.60
C ASP A 74 -2.08 0.71 8.50
N MET A 75 -1.83 -0.04 7.43
CA MET A 75 -2.34 -1.40 7.30
C MET A 75 -1.77 -2.36 8.35
N TYR A 76 -0.47 -2.28 8.61
CA TYR A 76 0.16 -3.04 9.68
C TYR A 76 -0.44 -2.71 11.06
N ARG A 77 -0.66 -1.43 11.36
CA ARG A 77 -1.29 -0.97 12.61
C ARG A 77 -2.71 -1.50 12.75
N LEU A 78 -3.51 -1.44 11.68
CA LEU A 78 -4.87 -1.98 11.67
C LEU A 78 -4.86 -3.48 11.94
N ASN A 79 -4.02 -4.25 11.23
CA ASN A 79 -3.91 -5.68 11.40
C ASN A 79 -3.47 -6.07 12.83
N SER A 80 -2.46 -5.37 13.36
CA SER A 80 -2.00 -5.56 14.74
C SER A 80 -3.13 -5.36 15.76
N ARG A 81 -3.95 -4.31 15.59
CA ARG A 81 -5.11 -4.05 16.43
C ARG A 81 -6.17 -5.15 16.32
N LEU A 82 -6.44 -5.67 15.13
CA LEU A 82 -7.39 -6.77 14.93
C LEU A 82 -6.92 -8.05 15.64
N CYS A 83 -5.64 -8.39 15.55
CA CYS A 83 -5.06 -9.56 16.23
C CYS A 83 -5.13 -9.49 17.76
N GLN A 84 -5.20 -8.29 18.34
CA GLN A 84 -5.35 -8.09 19.79
C GLN A 84 -6.79 -8.28 20.27
N ILE A 85 -7.77 -8.35 19.36
CA ILE A 85 -9.17 -8.56 19.74
C ILE A 85 -9.35 -10.05 20.06
N PRO A 86 -9.69 -10.40 21.32
CA PRO A 86 -9.92 -11.80 21.66
C PRO A 86 -11.10 -12.33 20.84
N PRO A 87 -10.99 -13.54 20.27
CA PRO A 87 -12.09 -14.13 19.52
C PRO A 87 -13.32 -14.21 20.42
N ALA A 88 -14.43 -13.65 19.97
CA ALA A 88 -15.68 -13.79 20.68
C ALA A 88 -16.05 -15.28 20.72
N CYS A 89 -16.35 -15.80 21.92
CA CYS A 89 -16.80 -17.17 22.11
C CYS A 89 -18.06 -17.39 21.28
N THR A 90 -17.90 -17.93 20.07
CA THR A 90 -19.01 -18.29 19.20
C THR A 90 -19.64 -19.49 19.90
N LYS A 91 -20.92 -19.38 20.29
CA LYS A 91 -21.68 -20.52 20.83
C LYS A 91 -21.36 -21.70 19.92
N ALA A 92 -20.83 -22.77 20.50
CA ALA A 92 -20.45 -23.98 19.77
C ALA A 92 -21.58 -24.29 18.79
N ARG A 93 -21.26 -24.32 17.48
CA ARG A 93 -22.20 -24.81 16.50
C ARG A 93 -22.57 -26.22 16.95
N ALA A 94 -23.78 -26.39 17.46
CA ALA A 94 -24.34 -27.69 17.70
C ALA A 94 -24.51 -28.31 16.32
N PHE A 95 -23.64 -29.26 15.98
CA PHE A 95 -23.91 -30.17 14.88
C PHE A 95 -25.00 -31.11 15.38
N LEU A 96 -26.23 -30.88 14.92
CA LEU A 96 -27.35 -31.82 15.04
C LEU A 96 -27.17 -32.94 14.01
#